data_AF-A6JHY7-F1
#
_entry.id   AF-A6JHY7-F1
#
_cell.length_a   1.000
_cell.length_b   1.000
_cell.length_c   1.000
_cell.angle_alpha   90.00
_cell.angle_beta   90.00
_cell.angle_gamma   90.00
#
_symmetry.space_group_name_H-M   'P 1'
#
loop_
_entity.id
_entity.type
_entity.pdbx_description
1 polymer ?
#
loop_
_entity_poly.entity_id
_entity_poly.type
_entity_poly.pdbx_seq_one_letter_code
_entity_poly.pdbx_strand_id
1 'polypeptide(L)'
;MLFLHGSPLRSHGNLKPSNCLVDSHMQLKLAGFGLWEFKHGSTCRIYNQEATDHSELYWTAPELLRLRELPWSGTPQGDVYSFAILLRDLIHQQAHGPFEDLEAAPEEIISCIKDSRAPVPLRPSLLEDKGDERIVALVRACWAESPEQRPAFPSIKKTLREASPRGRVSILDSMMGKLEMYASHLEEVVEERTCQLVAEKRKVEKLLSTMLPSFVGEQLIAGKSVEPEHFESVTIFFSDIVGFTKLCSLSSPLQVVKLLNDLYSLFDHTIQTHDVYKVETIGDAYMVASGLPIRNGAQHADEIATMSLHLLSVTTNFQIGHMPEERLKLRIGLHTGPVVAGVVGITMPRYCLFGDTVNMASRMESSSLPLRIHVSQSTARALLVAGGYHLQKRGTISVKGKGEQTTFWLTGKDGFAVPLPEFTEEEAKVPEIL
;
A
#
# COMPACT_ATOMS: atom_id res chain seq x y z
N MET A 1 -40.43 -17.68 -23.07
CA MET A 1 -41.26 -18.85 -23.41
C MET A 1 -42.43 -18.54 -24.33
N LEU A 2 -43.45 -17.77 -23.95
CA LEU A 2 -44.60 -17.46 -24.84
C LEU A 2 -44.20 -16.95 -26.24
N PHE A 3 -43.28 -16.00 -26.30
CA PHE A 3 -42.74 -15.50 -27.57
C PHE A 3 -42.05 -16.61 -28.39
N LEU A 4 -41.22 -17.43 -27.73
CA LEU A 4 -40.47 -18.52 -28.37
C LEU A 4 -41.41 -19.60 -28.93
N HIS A 5 -42.45 -19.97 -28.17
CA HIS A 5 -43.45 -20.95 -28.59
C HIS A 5 -44.32 -20.47 -29.77
N GLY A 6 -44.53 -19.15 -29.89
CA GLY A 6 -45.19 -18.54 -31.04
C GLY A 6 -44.25 -18.23 -32.22
N SER A 7 -42.94 -18.44 -32.06
CA SER A 7 -41.95 -18.19 -33.10
C SER A 7 -41.73 -19.43 -33.99
N PRO A 8 -41.05 -19.30 -35.14
CA PRO A 8 -40.70 -20.44 -35.99
C PRO A 8 -39.89 -21.54 -35.28
N LEU A 9 -39.20 -21.20 -34.17
CA LEU A 9 -38.40 -22.13 -33.38
C LEU A 9 -39.27 -23.08 -32.52
N ARG A 10 -40.51 -22.68 -32.20
CA ARG A 10 -41.54 -23.44 -31.47
C ARG A 10 -41.22 -23.89 -30.04
N SER A 11 -39.96 -24.12 -29.67
CA SER A 11 -39.56 -24.56 -28.32
C SER A 11 -38.10 -24.21 -28.03
N HIS A 12 -37.72 -24.25 -26.75
CA HIS A 12 -36.36 -24.00 -26.28
C HIS A 12 -35.51 -25.27 -26.31
N GLY A 13 -36.06 -26.37 -25.80
CA GLY A 13 -35.45 -27.71 -25.82
C GLY A 13 -34.29 -27.94 -24.84
N ASN A 14 -33.83 -26.90 -24.13
CA ASN A 14 -32.72 -26.98 -23.17
C ASN A 14 -32.83 -25.89 -22.10
N LEU A 15 -34.02 -25.73 -21.51
CA LEU A 15 -34.25 -24.69 -20.51
C LEU A 15 -33.67 -25.15 -19.16
N LYS A 16 -32.58 -24.51 -18.71
CA LYS A 16 -31.87 -24.81 -17.45
C LYS A 16 -31.22 -23.55 -16.86
N PRO A 17 -30.77 -23.53 -15.60
CA PRO A 17 -30.26 -22.31 -14.95
C PRO A 17 -29.14 -21.62 -15.72
N SER A 18 -28.21 -22.39 -16.30
CA SER A 18 -27.10 -21.85 -17.10
C SER A 18 -27.52 -21.15 -18.40
N ASN A 19 -28.75 -21.36 -18.86
CA ASN A 19 -29.34 -20.71 -20.04
C ASN A 19 -30.28 -19.54 -19.68
N CYS A 20 -30.39 -19.22 -18.40
CA CYS A 20 -31.17 -18.12 -17.85
C CYS A 20 -30.22 -17.00 -17.41
N LEU A 21 -29.93 -16.06 -18.31
CA LEU A 21 -28.98 -14.97 -18.08
C LEU A 21 -29.69 -13.76 -17.48
N VAL A 22 -28.97 -12.98 -16.66
CA VAL A 22 -29.46 -11.73 -16.08
C VAL A 22 -28.54 -10.61 -16.55
N ASP A 23 -29.11 -9.54 -17.12
CA ASP A 23 -28.34 -8.37 -17.56
C ASP A 23 -28.13 -7.34 -16.44
N SER A 24 -27.39 -6.27 -16.75
CA SER A 24 -27.12 -5.16 -15.81
C SER A 24 -28.37 -4.43 -15.32
N HIS A 25 -29.53 -4.66 -15.95
CA HIS A 25 -30.82 -4.11 -15.56
C HIS A 25 -31.70 -5.13 -14.83
N MET A 26 -31.13 -6.25 -14.39
CA MET A 26 -31.83 -7.35 -13.71
C MET A 26 -32.96 -7.96 -14.56
N GLN A 27 -32.84 -7.90 -15.90
CA GLN A 27 -33.79 -8.53 -16.80
C GLN A 27 -33.34 -9.94 -17.16
N LEU A 28 -34.24 -10.92 -16.97
CA LEU A 28 -34.01 -12.30 -17.37
C LEU A 28 -34.05 -12.43 -18.91
N LYS A 29 -32.98 -12.96 -19.48
CA LYS A 29 -32.85 -13.28 -20.91
C LYS A 29 -32.57 -14.77 -21.07
N LEU A 30 -33.31 -15.40 -21.98
CA LEU A 30 -33.10 -16.80 -22.33
C LEU A 30 -32.00 -16.89 -23.39
N ALA A 31 -31.12 -17.87 -23.26
CA ALA A 31 -30.04 -18.17 -24.20
C ALA A 31 -30.00 -19.66 -24.55
N GLY A 32 -29.26 -20.04 -25.59
CA GLY A 32 -29.07 -21.46 -25.93
C GLY A 32 -30.32 -22.14 -26.47
N PHE A 33 -30.97 -21.56 -27.49
CA PHE A 33 -32.08 -22.16 -28.24
C PHE A 33 -31.93 -21.96 -29.76
N GLY A 34 -32.52 -22.83 -30.58
CA GLY A 34 -32.69 -22.69 -32.03
C GLY A 34 -31.55 -23.21 -32.92
N LEU A 35 -30.34 -22.65 -32.82
CA LEU A 35 -29.20 -22.88 -33.77
C LEU A 35 -28.49 -24.23 -33.59
N TRP A 36 -29.23 -25.28 -33.27
CA TRP A 36 -28.67 -26.59 -32.92
C TRP A 36 -28.05 -27.32 -34.10
N GLU A 37 -28.71 -27.28 -35.27
CA GLU A 37 -28.21 -27.91 -36.50
C GLU A 37 -26.87 -27.31 -36.94
N PHE A 38 -26.70 -26.00 -36.79
CA PHE A 38 -25.43 -25.32 -37.09
C PHE A 38 -24.34 -25.69 -36.07
N LYS A 39 -24.70 -25.84 -34.79
CA LYS A 39 -23.74 -26.11 -33.71
C LYS A 39 -23.28 -27.57 -33.67
N HIS A 40 -24.17 -28.51 -33.95
CA HIS A 40 -23.93 -29.95 -33.76
C HIS A 40 -23.94 -30.74 -35.07
N GLY A 41 -24.32 -30.14 -36.20
CA GLY A 41 -24.39 -30.83 -37.50
C GLY A 41 -25.48 -31.90 -37.59
N SER A 42 -26.36 -31.99 -36.57
CA SER A 42 -27.45 -32.97 -36.48
C SER A 42 -28.73 -32.32 -35.96
N THR A 43 -29.87 -32.93 -36.29
CA THR A 43 -31.20 -32.52 -35.81
C THR A 43 -31.55 -33.15 -34.44
N CYS A 44 -30.83 -34.22 -34.06
CA CYS A 44 -31.07 -34.98 -32.84
C CYS A 44 -29.78 -35.16 -32.02
N ARG A 45 -29.94 -35.21 -30.68
CA ARG A 45 -28.92 -35.61 -29.72
C ARG A 45 -29.04 -37.13 -29.48
N ILE A 46 -27.91 -37.83 -29.57
CA ILE A 46 -27.78 -39.25 -29.22
C ILE A 46 -27.05 -39.34 -27.89
N TYR A 47 -27.69 -39.92 -26.89
CA TYR A 47 -27.06 -40.16 -25.58
C TYR A 47 -26.27 -41.47 -25.62
N ASN A 48 -24.95 -41.37 -25.67
CA ASN A 48 -24.07 -42.51 -25.42
C ASN A 48 -23.85 -42.63 -23.90
N GLN A 49 -24.07 -43.82 -23.35
CA GLN A 49 -24.08 -44.06 -21.90
C GLN A 49 -22.75 -43.76 -21.18
N GLU A 50 -21.63 -43.61 -21.91
CA GLU A 50 -20.28 -43.54 -21.32
C GLU A 50 -19.71 -42.12 -21.16
N ALA A 51 -20.31 -41.08 -21.77
CA ALA A 51 -19.68 -39.74 -21.86
C ALA A 51 -20.60 -38.55 -21.56
N THR A 52 -21.85 -38.78 -21.13
CA THR A 52 -22.79 -37.69 -20.83
C THR A 52 -22.85 -37.40 -19.34
N ASP A 53 -22.70 -36.13 -18.99
CA ASP A 53 -23.02 -35.64 -17.65
C ASP A 53 -24.53 -35.74 -17.40
N HIS A 54 -24.93 -36.71 -16.58
CA HIS A 54 -26.34 -36.98 -16.25
C HIS A 54 -26.96 -35.87 -15.40
N SER A 55 -26.17 -35.04 -14.72
CA SER A 55 -26.67 -33.94 -13.91
C SER A 55 -27.31 -32.83 -14.76
N GLU A 56 -26.82 -32.62 -16.00
CA GLU A 56 -27.42 -31.66 -16.92
C GLU A 56 -28.84 -32.05 -17.38
N LEU A 57 -29.23 -33.31 -17.15
CA LEU A 57 -30.50 -33.87 -17.62
C LEU A 57 -31.65 -33.70 -16.65
N TYR A 58 -31.42 -33.20 -15.43
CA TYR A 58 -32.46 -33.01 -14.43
C TYR A 58 -33.60 -32.09 -14.89
N TRP A 59 -33.30 -31.13 -15.78
CA TRP A 59 -34.31 -30.23 -16.35
C TRP A 59 -34.97 -30.80 -17.62
N THR A 60 -34.58 -31.99 -18.09
CA THR A 60 -35.14 -32.61 -19.30
C THR A 60 -36.37 -33.46 -18.94
N ALA A 61 -37.45 -33.29 -19.70
CA ALA A 61 -38.70 -33.98 -19.44
C ALA A 61 -38.60 -35.51 -19.64
N PRO A 62 -39.34 -36.32 -18.84
CA PRO A 62 -39.20 -37.79 -18.84
C PRO A 62 -39.54 -38.43 -20.19
N GLU A 63 -40.54 -37.92 -20.91
CA GLU A 63 -40.91 -38.41 -22.24
C GLU A 63 -39.79 -38.23 -23.28
N LEU A 64 -39.01 -37.16 -23.13
CA LEU A 64 -37.90 -36.84 -24.01
C LEU A 64 -36.69 -37.73 -23.69
N LEU A 65 -36.43 -37.99 -22.41
CA LEU A 65 -35.37 -38.88 -21.95
C LEU A 65 -35.56 -40.35 -22.37
N ARG A 66 -36.79 -40.76 -22.71
CA ARG A 66 -37.13 -42.11 -23.20
C ARG A 66 -36.89 -42.29 -24.70
N LEU A 67 -36.77 -41.20 -25.45
CA LEU A 67 -36.52 -41.28 -26.89
C LEU A 67 -35.09 -41.75 -27.15
N ARG A 68 -34.92 -42.62 -28.14
CA ARG A 68 -33.60 -43.06 -28.62
C ARG A 68 -32.82 -41.92 -29.29
N GLU A 69 -33.55 -41.01 -29.94
CA GLU A 69 -33.03 -39.80 -30.56
C GLU A 69 -33.82 -38.61 -30.03
N LEU A 70 -33.14 -37.73 -29.29
CA LEU A 70 -33.75 -36.56 -28.68
C LEU A 70 -33.71 -35.39 -29.68
N PRO A 71 -34.85 -34.81 -30.10
CA PRO A 71 -34.82 -33.62 -30.95
C PRO A 71 -34.14 -32.46 -30.20
N TRP A 72 -33.16 -31.80 -30.81
CA TRP A 72 -32.48 -30.67 -30.17
C TRP A 72 -33.42 -29.49 -29.88
N SER A 73 -34.46 -29.33 -30.70
CA SER A 73 -35.52 -28.35 -30.48
C SER A 73 -36.38 -28.67 -29.25
N GLY A 74 -36.35 -29.92 -28.75
CA GLY A 74 -37.27 -30.41 -27.73
C GLY A 74 -38.73 -30.27 -28.13
N THR A 75 -39.60 -30.13 -27.13
CA THR A 75 -41.04 -29.90 -27.32
C THR A 75 -41.53 -28.77 -26.42
N PRO A 76 -42.62 -28.07 -26.78
CA PRO A 76 -43.23 -27.06 -25.91
C PRO A 76 -43.62 -27.61 -24.53
N GLN A 77 -44.11 -28.86 -24.48
CA GLN A 77 -44.48 -29.56 -23.25
C GLN A 77 -43.25 -29.94 -22.41
N GLY A 78 -42.12 -30.25 -23.08
CA GLY A 78 -40.84 -30.44 -22.42
C GLY A 78 -40.37 -29.16 -21.72
N ASP A 79 -40.48 -28.01 -22.39
CA ASP A 79 -40.13 -26.72 -21.79
C ASP A 79 -41.00 -26.38 -20.56
N VAL A 80 -42.27 -26.81 -20.53
CA VAL A 80 -43.15 -26.65 -19.36
C VAL A 80 -42.62 -27.42 -18.15
N TYR A 81 -42.15 -28.66 -18.36
CA TYR A 81 -41.52 -29.45 -17.31
C TYR A 81 -40.26 -28.77 -16.79
N SER A 82 -39.36 -28.37 -17.70
CA SER A 82 -38.12 -27.67 -17.35
C SER A 82 -38.36 -26.38 -16.56
N PHE A 83 -39.36 -25.60 -16.98
CA PHE A 83 -39.76 -24.38 -16.30
C PHE A 83 -40.23 -24.64 -14.86
N ALA A 84 -40.94 -25.74 -14.62
CA ALA A 84 -41.40 -26.11 -13.28
C ALA A 84 -40.27 -26.54 -12.35
N ILE A 85 -39.23 -27.21 -12.88
CA ILE A 85 -37.99 -27.48 -12.11
C ILE A 85 -37.31 -26.16 -11.71
N LEU A 86 -37.17 -25.21 -12.64
CA LEU A 86 -36.61 -23.89 -12.34
C LEU A 86 -37.44 -23.12 -11.30
N LEU A 87 -38.76 -23.17 -11.42
CA LEU A 87 -39.66 -22.50 -10.48
C LEU A 87 -39.56 -23.10 -9.08
N ARG A 88 -39.43 -24.43 -8.97
CA ARG A 88 -39.13 -25.11 -7.71
C ARG A 88 -37.81 -24.62 -7.11
N ASP A 89 -36.75 -24.56 -7.91
CA ASP A 89 -35.42 -24.14 -7.42
C ASP A 89 -35.45 -22.69 -6.90
N LEU A 90 -36.22 -21.81 -7.54
CA LEU A 90 -36.45 -20.44 -7.07
C LEU A 90 -37.20 -20.39 -5.73
N ILE A 91 -38.14 -21.31 -5.49
CA ILE A 91 -38.92 -21.39 -4.25
C ILE A 91 -38.03 -21.88 -3.09
N HIS A 92 -37.21 -22.91 -3.32
CA HIS A 92 -36.45 -23.56 -2.24
C HIS A 92 -35.01 -23.03 -2.05
N GLN A 93 -34.45 -22.29 -3.00
CA GLN A 93 -33.10 -21.69 -2.94
C GLN A 93 -32.00 -22.71 -2.55
N GLN A 94 -32.04 -23.91 -3.14
CA GLN A 94 -31.03 -24.95 -2.89
C GLN A 94 -29.74 -24.72 -3.71
N ALA A 95 -28.60 -25.14 -3.16
CA ALA A 95 -27.28 -24.90 -3.72
C ALA A 95 -26.77 -26.01 -4.65
N HIS A 96 -27.27 -27.26 -4.52
CA HIS A 96 -26.68 -28.42 -5.20
C HIS A 96 -27.62 -29.17 -6.16
N GLY A 97 -28.70 -28.52 -6.63
CA GLY A 97 -29.55 -29.01 -7.73
C GLY A 97 -30.92 -29.53 -7.29
N PRO A 98 -31.80 -29.89 -8.24
CA PRO A 98 -33.21 -30.16 -7.94
C PRO A 98 -33.49 -31.46 -7.17
N PHE A 99 -32.56 -32.42 -7.18
CA PHE A 99 -32.71 -33.73 -6.51
C PHE A 99 -31.74 -33.92 -5.34
N GLU A 100 -31.24 -32.85 -4.75
CA GLU A 100 -30.25 -32.89 -3.65
C GLU A 100 -30.71 -33.73 -2.45
N ASP A 101 -32.02 -33.78 -2.17
CA ASP A 101 -32.57 -34.55 -1.05
C ASP A 101 -32.48 -36.08 -1.26
N LEU A 102 -32.03 -36.55 -2.43
CA LEU A 102 -31.84 -37.96 -2.75
C LEU A 102 -30.33 -38.28 -2.75
N GLU A 103 -29.88 -39.13 -1.82
CA GLU A 103 -28.51 -39.67 -1.80
C GLU A 103 -28.32 -40.75 -2.88
N ALA A 104 -28.43 -40.38 -4.16
CA ALA A 104 -28.29 -41.28 -5.30
C ALA A 104 -27.41 -40.66 -6.39
N ALA A 105 -26.74 -41.51 -7.18
CA ALA A 105 -25.91 -41.02 -8.28
C ALA A 105 -26.78 -40.38 -9.39
N PRO A 106 -26.30 -39.35 -10.12
CA PRO A 106 -27.04 -38.73 -11.21
C PRO A 106 -27.59 -39.71 -12.26
N GLU A 107 -26.83 -40.76 -12.58
CA GLU A 107 -27.22 -41.85 -13.48
C GLU A 107 -28.47 -42.59 -12.98
N GLU A 108 -28.50 -42.90 -11.68
CA GLU A 108 -29.57 -43.64 -11.02
C GLU A 108 -30.85 -42.79 -10.98
N ILE A 109 -30.71 -41.51 -10.63
CA ILE A 109 -31.82 -40.55 -10.61
C ILE A 109 -32.45 -40.43 -12.00
N ILE A 110 -31.64 -40.27 -13.05
CA ILE A 110 -32.12 -40.20 -14.43
C ILE A 110 -32.78 -41.52 -14.87
N SER A 111 -32.24 -42.67 -14.45
CA SER A 111 -32.85 -43.98 -14.71
C SER A 111 -34.24 -44.09 -14.07
N CYS A 112 -34.40 -43.64 -12.83
CA CYS A 112 -35.69 -43.61 -12.13
C CYS A 112 -36.69 -42.63 -12.78
N ILE A 113 -36.23 -41.47 -13.26
CA ILE A 113 -37.10 -40.52 -13.99
C ILE A 113 -37.58 -41.13 -15.32
N LYS A 114 -36.75 -41.95 -15.99
CA LYS A 114 -37.12 -42.64 -17.23
C LYS A 114 -38.12 -43.76 -17.00
N ASP A 115 -38.18 -44.38 -15.83
CA ASP A 115 -39.05 -45.53 -15.58
C ASP A 115 -40.54 -45.14 -15.59
N SER A 116 -41.23 -45.48 -16.67
CA SER A 116 -42.67 -45.24 -16.82
C SER A 116 -43.55 -46.26 -16.08
N ARG A 117 -42.95 -47.31 -15.50
CA ARG A 117 -43.67 -48.39 -14.79
C ARG A 117 -43.73 -48.17 -13.28
N ALA A 118 -43.00 -47.17 -12.78
CA ALA A 118 -43.04 -46.80 -11.37
C ALA A 118 -44.47 -46.33 -10.97
N PRO A 119 -45.00 -46.80 -9.83
CA PRO A 119 -46.35 -46.43 -9.39
C PRO A 119 -46.47 -44.93 -9.03
N VAL A 120 -45.36 -44.30 -8.65
CA VAL A 120 -45.25 -42.85 -8.44
C VAL A 120 -44.06 -42.35 -9.23
N PRO A 121 -44.24 -41.40 -10.16
CA PRO A 121 -43.14 -40.88 -10.95
C PRO A 121 -42.20 -40.04 -10.07
N LEU A 122 -40.89 -40.26 -10.20
CA LEU A 122 -39.90 -39.51 -9.41
C LEU A 122 -39.91 -38.03 -9.80
N ARG A 123 -40.08 -37.15 -8.81
CA ARG A 123 -40.08 -35.68 -8.95
C ARG A 123 -39.31 -35.04 -7.79
N PRO A 124 -38.76 -33.82 -7.99
CA PRO A 124 -38.15 -33.07 -6.90
C PRO A 124 -39.09 -32.86 -5.72
N SER A 125 -38.53 -32.77 -4.53
CA SER A 125 -39.27 -32.42 -3.32
C SER A 125 -39.85 -31.00 -3.43
N LEU A 126 -41.08 -30.84 -2.93
CA LEU A 126 -41.75 -29.56 -2.76
C LEU A 126 -42.18 -29.45 -1.30
N LEU A 127 -41.42 -28.71 -0.50
CA LEU A 127 -41.79 -28.41 0.89
C LEU A 127 -42.94 -27.40 0.89
N GLU A 128 -44.13 -27.82 1.33
CA GLU A 128 -45.35 -27.00 1.31
C GLU A 128 -45.25 -25.76 2.21
N ASP A 129 -44.31 -25.73 3.16
CA ASP A 129 -44.08 -24.64 4.11
C ASP A 129 -43.37 -23.41 3.51
N LYS A 130 -42.81 -23.52 2.28
CA LYS A 130 -41.97 -22.49 1.66
C LYS A 130 -42.51 -21.87 0.36
N GLY A 131 -43.82 -21.82 0.12
CA GLY A 131 -44.37 -21.17 -1.08
C GLY A 131 -45.86 -20.91 -1.05
N ASP A 132 -46.37 -20.08 -1.96
CA ASP A 132 -47.81 -19.90 -2.16
C ASP A 132 -48.43 -21.22 -2.66
N GLU A 133 -49.48 -21.69 -2.00
CA GLU A 133 -50.18 -22.95 -2.28
C GLU A 133 -50.59 -23.06 -3.76
N ARG A 134 -50.99 -21.94 -4.39
CA ARG A 134 -51.36 -21.89 -5.81
C ARG A 134 -50.17 -22.11 -6.73
N ILE A 135 -49.00 -21.58 -6.36
CA ILE A 135 -47.75 -21.76 -7.13
C ILE A 135 -47.26 -23.20 -6.99
N VAL A 136 -47.34 -23.78 -5.79
CA VAL A 136 -46.98 -25.19 -5.56
C VAL A 136 -47.90 -26.13 -6.37
N ALA A 137 -49.22 -25.88 -6.37
CA ALA A 137 -50.16 -26.63 -7.20
C ALA A 137 -49.86 -26.51 -8.70
N LEU A 138 -49.46 -25.32 -9.15
CA LEU A 138 -49.05 -25.08 -10.55
C LEU A 138 -47.81 -25.88 -10.93
N VAL A 139 -46.78 -25.91 -10.06
CA VAL A 139 -45.57 -26.72 -10.29
C VAL A 139 -45.92 -28.20 -10.42
N ARG A 140 -46.77 -28.72 -9.52
CA ARG A 140 -47.24 -30.12 -9.59
C ARG A 140 -47.95 -30.42 -10.92
N ALA A 141 -48.82 -29.53 -11.39
CA ALA A 141 -49.51 -29.70 -12.68
C ALA A 141 -48.55 -29.69 -13.88
N CYS A 142 -47.47 -28.90 -13.83
CA CYS A 142 -46.45 -28.86 -14.87
C CYS A 142 -45.57 -30.12 -14.93
N TRP A 143 -45.51 -30.89 -13.84
CA TRP A 143 -44.77 -32.15 -13.75
C TRP A 143 -45.59 -33.40 -14.07
N ALA A 144 -46.79 -33.23 -14.62
CA ALA A 144 -47.61 -34.35 -15.09
C ALA A 144 -46.79 -35.28 -15.99
N GLU A 145 -46.95 -36.58 -15.76
CA GLU A 145 -46.24 -37.64 -16.47
C GLU A 145 -46.59 -37.64 -17.97
N SER A 146 -47.87 -37.44 -18.29
CA SER A 146 -48.35 -37.28 -19.66
C SER A 146 -48.15 -35.83 -20.13
N PRO A 147 -47.45 -35.59 -21.25
CA PRO A 147 -47.17 -34.24 -21.76
C PRO A 147 -48.43 -33.40 -22.04
N GLU A 148 -49.54 -34.05 -22.42
CA GLU A 148 -50.81 -33.42 -22.79
C GLU A 148 -51.56 -32.87 -21.59
N GLN A 149 -51.28 -33.38 -20.38
CA GLN A 149 -51.89 -32.93 -19.13
C GLN A 149 -51.21 -31.68 -18.58
N ARG A 150 -50.04 -31.31 -19.10
CA ARG A 150 -49.30 -30.14 -18.64
C ARG A 150 -49.99 -28.86 -19.14
N PRO A 151 -50.15 -27.83 -18.28
CA PRO A 151 -50.76 -26.58 -18.69
C PRO A 151 -49.89 -25.85 -19.72
N ALA A 152 -50.52 -25.19 -20.69
CA ALA A 152 -49.81 -24.33 -21.62
C ALA A 152 -49.31 -23.04 -20.93
N PHE A 153 -48.21 -22.45 -21.41
CA PHE A 153 -47.64 -21.21 -20.88
C PHE A 153 -48.62 -20.03 -20.71
N PRO A 154 -49.66 -19.84 -21.56
CA PRO A 154 -50.66 -18.80 -21.33
C PRO A 154 -51.41 -19.00 -20.00
N SER A 155 -51.78 -20.24 -19.68
CA SER A 155 -52.45 -20.61 -18.43
C SER A 155 -51.50 -20.45 -17.24
N ILE A 156 -50.25 -20.91 -17.37
CA ILE A 156 -49.20 -20.73 -16.35
C ILE A 156 -49.03 -19.24 -16.01
N LYS A 157 -48.92 -18.37 -17.02
CA LYS A 157 -48.80 -16.92 -16.84
C LYS A 157 -50.01 -16.32 -16.12
N LYS A 158 -51.22 -16.80 -16.42
CA LYS A 158 -52.45 -16.35 -15.77
C LYS A 158 -52.44 -16.73 -14.28
N THR A 159 -52.16 -17.99 -13.97
CA THR A 159 -52.09 -18.48 -12.58
C THR A 159 -51.01 -17.76 -11.77
N LEU A 160 -49.82 -17.53 -12.33
CA LEU A 160 -48.76 -16.77 -11.66
C LEU A 160 -49.13 -15.31 -11.38
N ARG A 161 -49.92 -14.68 -12.27
CA ARG A 161 -50.44 -13.33 -12.04
C ARG A 161 -51.51 -13.30 -10.96
N GLU A 162 -52.39 -14.30 -10.92
CA GLU A 162 -53.46 -14.41 -9.92
C GLU A 162 -52.95 -14.82 -8.54
N ALA A 163 -51.88 -15.60 -8.48
CA ALA A 163 -51.15 -15.93 -7.26
C ALA A 163 -50.26 -14.76 -6.77
N SER A 164 -50.07 -13.72 -7.59
CA SER A 164 -49.38 -12.48 -7.20
C SER A 164 -50.37 -11.29 -7.22
N PRO A 165 -51.35 -11.23 -6.28
CA PRO A 165 -52.43 -10.25 -6.30
C PRO A 165 -52.00 -8.80 -6.01
N ARG A 166 -50.71 -8.53 -5.84
CA ARG A 166 -50.13 -7.18 -5.83
C ARG A 166 -48.94 -7.12 -6.77
N GLY A 167 -49.18 -6.57 -7.96
CA GLY A 167 -48.15 -6.37 -8.96
C GLY A 167 -46.91 -5.65 -8.40
N ARG A 168 -45.74 -6.22 -8.73
CA ARG A 168 -44.37 -5.66 -8.68
C ARG A 168 -43.56 -5.71 -7.38
N VAL A 169 -44.10 -6.00 -6.20
CA VAL A 169 -43.33 -5.92 -4.94
C VAL A 169 -43.12 -7.31 -4.36
N SER A 170 -41.92 -7.90 -4.47
CA SER A 170 -41.43 -8.93 -3.53
C SER A 170 -39.98 -9.39 -3.79
N ILE A 171 -39.59 -9.68 -5.04
CA ILE A 171 -38.25 -10.25 -5.32
C ILE A 171 -37.24 -9.15 -5.70
N LEU A 172 -37.63 -8.24 -6.60
CA LEU A 172 -36.77 -7.14 -7.03
C LEU A 172 -36.44 -6.20 -5.86
N ASP A 173 -37.40 -5.87 -5.00
CA ASP A 173 -37.15 -5.01 -3.83
C ASP A 173 -36.27 -5.68 -2.78
N SER A 174 -36.39 -7.00 -2.59
CA SER A 174 -35.52 -7.77 -1.68
C SER A 174 -34.09 -7.87 -2.21
N MET A 175 -33.93 -8.09 -3.52
CA MET A 175 -32.62 -8.08 -4.18
C MET A 175 -32.01 -6.68 -4.22
N MET A 176 -32.82 -5.64 -4.46
CA MET A 176 -32.39 -4.25 -4.49
C MET A 176 -31.99 -3.77 -3.10
N GLY A 177 -32.73 -4.13 -2.05
CA GLY A 177 -32.34 -3.89 -0.66
C GLY A 177 -31.05 -4.63 -0.28
N LYS A 178 -30.85 -5.87 -0.75
CA LYS A 178 -29.56 -6.57 -0.55
C LYS A 178 -28.42 -5.88 -1.29
N LEU A 179 -28.63 -5.47 -2.54
CA LEU A 179 -27.61 -4.75 -3.33
C LEU A 179 -27.27 -3.38 -2.73
N GLU A 180 -28.25 -2.64 -2.21
CA GLU A 180 -28.03 -1.37 -1.50
C GLU A 180 -27.24 -1.59 -0.20
N MET A 181 -27.56 -2.64 0.55
CA MET A 181 -26.80 -3.01 1.76
C MET A 181 -25.36 -3.42 1.42
N TYR A 182 -25.15 -4.20 0.35
CA TYR A 182 -23.80 -4.55 -0.11
C TYR A 182 -23.03 -3.33 -0.64
N ALA A 183 -23.69 -2.43 -1.38
CA ALA A 183 -23.08 -1.21 -1.88
C ALA A 183 -22.65 -0.29 -0.71
N SER A 184 -23.55 -0.04 0.24
CA SER A 184 -23.27 0.77 1.43
C SER A 184 -22.13 0.17 2.26
N HIS A 185 -22.13 -1.15 2.47
CA HIS A 185 -21.07 -1.81 3.21
C HIS A 185 -19.72 -1.78 2.45
N LEU A 186 -19.74 -1.94 1.12
CA LEU A 186 -18.53 -1.82 0.31
C LEU A 186 -17.98 -0.40 0.33
N GLU A 187 -18.84 0.62 0.29
CA GLU A 187 -18.42 2.02 0.43
C GLU A 187 -17.76 2.27 1.79
N GLU A 188 -18.36 1.78 2.88
CA GLU A 188 -17.79 1.88 4.23
C GLU A 188 -16.42 1.19 4.32
N VAL A 189 -16.30 -0.04 3.79
CA VAL A 189 -15.05 -0.79 3.78
C VAL A 189 -13.99 -0.09 2.91
N VAL A 190 -14.38 0.43 1.74
CA VAL A 190 -13.47 1.20 0.88
C VAL A 190 -13.00 2.43 1.63
N GLU A 191 -13.91 3.20 2.23
CA GLU A 191 -13.58 4.41 2.99
C GLU A 191 -12.61 4.12 4.13
N GLU A 192 -12.88 3.09 4.93
CA GLU A 192 -12.00 2.63 6.02
C GLU A 192 -10.60 2.28 5.49
N ARG A 193 -10.53 1.50 4.39
CA ARG A 193 -9.26 1.10 3.77
C ARG A 193 -8.51 2.30 3.19
N THR A 194 -9.18 3.26 2.57
CA THR A 194 -8.55 4.51 2.12
C THR A 194 -8.02 5.32 3.28
N CYS A 195 -8.76 5.43 4.39
CA CYS A 195 -8.30 6.13 5.59
C CYS A 195 -7.05 5.47 6.18
N GLN A 196 -7.03 4.13 6.30
CA GLN A 196 -5.85 3.37 6.74
C GLN A 196 -4.65 3.60 5.81
N LEU A 197 -4.86 3.54 4.50
CA LEU A 197 -3.80 3.76 3.51
C LEU A 197 -3.21 5.17 3.60
N VAL A 198 -4.06 6.20 3.75
CA VAL A 198 -3.62 7.59 3.92
C VAL A 198 -2.83 7.76 5.22
N ALA A 199 -3.28 7.14 6.32
CA ALA A 199 -2.57 7.18 7.59
C ALA A 199 -1.18 6.53 7.51
N GLU A 200 -1.09 5.35 6.89
CA GLU A 200 0.20 4.67 6.66
C GLU A 200 1.11 5.47 5.71
N LYS A 201 0.55 6.02 4.63
CA LYS A 201 1.29 6.89 3.70
C LYS A 201 1.91 8.10 4.42
N ARG A 202 1.14 8.78 5.29
CA ARG A 202 1.64 9.90 6.10
C ARG A 202 2.77 9.49 7.05
N LYS A 203 2.70 8.29 7.64
CA LYS A 203 3.78 7.77 8.50
C LYS A 203 5.07 7.55 7.70
N VAL A 204 4.95 6.95 6.51
CA VAL A 204 6.09 6.73 5.61
C VAL A 204 6.71 8.06 5.16
N GLU A 205 5.88 9.02 4.74
CA GLU A 205 6.35 10.37 4.35
C GLU A 205 7.08 11.09 5.49
N LYS A 206 6.56 10.98 6.72
CA LYS A 206 7.20 11.56 7.91
C LYS A 206 8.55 10.90 8.22
N LEU A 207 8.65 9.58 8.12
CA LEU A 207 9.93 8.88 8.35
C LEU A 207 10.96 9.23 7.27
N LEU A 208 10.50 9.34 6.03
CA LEU A 208 11.36 9.67 4.91
C LEU A 208 11.89 11.10 4.99
N SER A 209 11.06 12.07 5.42
CA SER A 209 11.49 13.45 5.65
C SER A 209 12.40 13.63 6.86
N THR A 210 12.40 12.69 7.82
CA THR A 210 13.39 12.67 8.90
C THR A 210 14.75 12.11 8.50
N MET A 211 14.81 11.25 7.49
CA MET A 211 16.07 10.63 7.03
C MET A 211 16.71 11.37 5.86
N LEU A 212 15.89 11.98 5.00
CA LEU A 212 16.34 12.65 3.79
C LEU A 212 15.74 14.06 3.69
N PRO A 213 16.41 14.99 2.98
CA PRO A 213 15.81 16.25 2.60
C PRO A 213 14.42 16.07 1.97
N SER A 214 13.47 16.93 2.31
CA SER A 214 12.09 16.87 1.78
C SER A 214 12.04 16.79 0.25
N PHE A 215 12.80 17.64 -0.43
CA PHE A 215 12.89 17.65 -1.90
C PHE A 215 13.41 16.32 -2.49
N VAL A 216 14.44 15.74 -1.87
CA VAL A 216 14.98 14.44 -2.27
C VAL A 216 13.94 13.36 -2.04
N GLY A 217 13.26 13.43 -0.90
CA GLY A 217 12.23 12.49 -0.53
C GLY A 217 11.04 12.47 -1.50
N GLU A 218 10.55 13.64 -1.89
CA GLU A 218 9.47 13.79 -2.87
C GLU A 218 9.84 13.23 -4.24
N GLN A 219 11.09 13.44 -4.69
CA GLN A 219 11.57 12.88 -5.96
C GLN A 219 11.65 11.35 -5.93
N LEU A 220 12.14 10.78 -4.83
CA LEU A 220 12.20 9.33 -4.64
C LEU A 220 10.81 8.71 -4.57
N ILE A 221 9.86 9.35 -3.88
CA ILE A 221 8.45 8.93 -3.85
C ILE A 221 7.84 8.96 -5.26
N ALA A 222 8.20 9.96 -6.07
CA ALA A 222 7.77 10.08 -7.45
C ALA A 222 8.47 9.09 -8.42
N GLY A 223 9.38 8.25 -7.93
CA GLY A 223 10.14 7.30 -8.75
C GLY A 223 11.17 7.95 -9.68
N LYS A 224 11.58 9.18 -9.39
CA LYS A 224 12.59 9.92 -10.18
C LYS A 224 13.97 9.76 -9.56
N SER A 225 15.01 9.76 -10.39
CA SER A 225 16.39 9.90 -9.93
C SER A 225 16.64 11.33 -9.44
N VAL A 226 17.41 11.45 -8.36
CA VAL A 226 17.88 12.75 -7.86
C VAL A 226 19.22 13.03 -8.50
N GLU A 227 19.24 14.00 -9.42
CA GLU A 227 20.47 14.43 -10.08
C GLU A 227 21.41 15.14 -9.09
N PRO A 228 22.73 14.92 -9.16
CA PRO A 228 23.68 15.68 -8.35
C PRO A 228 23.62 17.17 -8.66
N GLU A 229 23.61 18.01 -7.62
CA GLU A 229 23.56 19.46 -7.73
C GLU A 229 24.87 20.09 -7.22
N HIS A 230 25.34 21.11 -7.95
CA HIS A 230 26.52 21.90 -7.57
C HIS A 230 26.12 23.15 -6.78
N PHE A 231 26.63 23.27 -5.55
CA PHE A 231 26.44 24.43 -4.68
C PHE A 231 27.74 25.24 -4.61
N GLU A 232 27.67 26.53 -4.94
CA GLU A 232 28.85 27.40 -5.05
C GLU A 232 29.43 27.79 -3.68
N SER A 233 28.55 27.99 -2.69
CA SER A 233 28.94 28.45 -1.36
C SER A 233 28.14 27.73 -0.29
N VAL A 234 28.82 26.89 0.47
CA VAL A 234 28.27 26.10 1.58
C VAL A 234 29.27 26.17 2.72
N THR A 235 28.78 26.34 3.95
CA THR A 235 29.63 26.22 5.15
C THR A 235 29.41 24.86 5.78
N ILE A 236 30.52 24.15 5.99
CA ILE A 236 30.55 22.82 6.62
C ILE A 236 31.16 22.95 8.01
N PHE A 237 30.45 22.36 8.97
CA PHE A 237 30.88 22.08 10.33
C PHE A 237 31.35 20.64 10.44
N PHE A 238 32.52 20.45 11.05
CA PHE A 238 32.98 19.16 11.54
C PHE A 238 33.32 19.29 13.02
N SER A 239 32.91 18.30 13.81
CA SER A 239 33.41 18.14 15.17
C SER A 239 33.82 16.72 15.48
N ASP A 240 34.77 16.61 16.40
CA ASP A 240 35.29 15.35 16.93
C ASP A 240 35.45 15.41 18.45
N ILE A 241 35.39 14.26 19.11
CA ILE A 241 35.56 14.14 20.55
C ILE A 241 37.04 13.90 20.87
N VAL A 242 37.63 14.81 21.64
CA VAL A 242 39.04 14.69 22.05
C VAL A 242 39.21 13.48 22.96
N GLY A 243 40.09 12.56 22.57
CA GLY A 243 40.42 11.39 23.37
C GLY A 243 39.36 10.28 23.34
N PHE A 244 38.45 10.29 22.36
CA PHE A 244 37.38 9.28 22.24
C PHE A 244 37.90 7.84 22.26
N THR A 245 39.01 7.53 21.58
CA THR A 245 39.63 6.20 21.61
C THR A 245 40.02 5.75 23.02
N LYS A 246 40.52 6.68 23.85
CA LYS A 246 40.87 6.40 25.25
C LYS A 246 39.61 6.17 26.08
N LEU A 247 38.58 7.00 25.88
CA LEU A 247 37.28 6.85 26.53
C LEU A 247 36.68 5.47 26.22
N CYS A 248 36.65 5.07 24.95
CA CYS A 248 36.18 3.76 24.50
C CYS A 248 36.97 2.58 25.10
N SER A 249 38.26 2.79 25.41
CA SER A 249 39.10 1.76 26.03
C SER A 249 38.83 1.58 27.53
N LEU A 250 38.32 2.63 28.19
CA LEU A 250 38.03 2.65 29.62
C LEU A 250 36.56 2.34 29.95
N SER A 251 35.69 2.37 28.94
CA SER A 251 34.24 2.21 29.11
C SER A 251 33.72 0.96 28.41
N SER A 252 32.66 0.36 28.93
CA SER A 252 31.98 -0.75 28.24
C SER A 252 31.32 -0.26 26.93
N PRO A 253 31.17 -1.12 25.91
CA PRO A 253 30.50 -0.73 24.66
C PRO A 253 29.08 -0.17 24.87
N LEU A 254 28.32 -0.70 25.83
CA LEU A 254 26.98 -0.19 26.18
C LEU A 254 27.03 1.25 26.73
N GLN A 255 28.03 1.56 27.56
CA GLN A 255 28.22 2.91 28.10
C GLN A 255 28.64 3.91 27.01
N VAL A 256 29.49 3.48 26.06
CA VAL A 256 29.91 4.31 24.92
C VAL A 256 28.72 4.64 24.01
N VAL A 257 27.89 3.63 23.68
CA VAL A 257 26.68 3.84 22.86
C VAL A 257 25.71 4.79 23.55
N LYS A 258 25.49 4.63 24.86
CA LYS A 258 24.64 5.54 25.63
C LYS A 258 25.18 6.96 25.63
N LEU A 259 26.49 7.14 25.87
CA LEU A 259 27.16 8.44 25.83
C LEU A 259 26.97 9.14 24.47
N LEU A 260 27.24 8.44 23.37
CA LEU A 260 27.07 9.00 22.02
C LEU A 260 25.61 9.36 21.75
N ASN A 261 24.67 8.50 22.15
CA ASN A 261 23.25 8.78 21.96
C ASN A 261 22.79 10.02 22.74
N ASP A 262 23.21 10.15 24.01
CA ASP A 262 22.87 11.30 24.85
C ASP A 262 23.48 12.60 24.28
N LEU A 263 24.74 12.54 23.82
CA LEU A 263 25.43 13.68 23.20
C LEU A 263 24.78 14.11 21.89
N TYR A 264 24.55 13.16 20.96
CA TYR A 264 23.96 13.47 19.66
C TYR A 264 22.49 13.87 19.76
N SER A 265 21.72 13.34 20.72
CA SER A 265 20.37 13.83 20.97
C SER A 265 20.38 15.31 21.37
N LEU A 266 21.34 15.69 22.21
CA LEU A 266 21.52 17.07 22.64
C LEU A 266 22.01 17.99 21.50
N PHE A 267 22.87 17.51 20.61
CA PHE A 267 23.22 18.24 19.39
C PHE A 267 22.03 18.38 18.46
N ASP A 268 21.30 17.29 18.20
CA ASP A 268 20.12 17.25 17.34
C ASP A 268 19.04 18.23 17.82
N HIS A 269 18.83 18.36 19.14
CA HIS A 269 17.96 19.39 19.71
C HIS A 269 18.48 20.82 19.51
N THR A 270 19.80 21.03 19.57
CA THR A 270 20.41 22.35 19.40
C THR A 270 20.35 22.82 17.94
N ILE A 271 20.55 21.92 16.98
CA ILE A 271 20.54 22.27 15.56
C ILE A 271 19.14 22.52 15.00
N GLN A 272 18.08 22.01 15.64
CA GLN A 272 16.68 22.21 15.19
C GLN A 272 16.25 23.68 15.13
N THR A 273 16.92 24.58 15.85
CA THR A 273 16.62 26.02 15.85
C THR A 273 17.41 26.81 14.81
N HIS A 274 18.30 26.16 14.06
CA HIS A 274 19.18 26.78 13.06
C HIS A 274 18.87 26.23 11.66
N ASP A 275 19.16 27.02 10.62
CA ASP A 275 19.00 26.58 9.22
C ASP A 275 20.21 25.74 8.78
N VAL A 276 20.22 24.48 9.23
CA VAL A 276 21.33 23.54 9.02
C VAL A 276 20.84 22.13 8.72
N TYR A 277 21.62 21.40 7.95
CA TYR A 277 21.36 20.01 7.57
C TYR A 277 22.44 19.07 8.14
N LYS A 278 22.00 18.07 8.91
CA LYS A 278 22.86 17.02 9.46
C LYS A 278 23.24 16.02 8.37
N VAL A 279 24.54 15.75 8.23
CA VAL A 279 25.08 14.83 7.23
C VAL A 279 25.49 13.54 7.94
N GLU A 280 25.08 12.39 7.42
CA GLU A 280 25.51 11.10 7.98
C GLU A 280 27.01 10.88 7.77
N THR A 281 27.73 10.65 8.87
CA THR A 281 29.17 10.39 8.90
C THR A 281 29.51 9.04 9.51
N ILE A 282 30.75 8.60 9.29
CA ILE A 282 31.30 7.38 9.87
C ILE A 282 32.07 7.75 11.14
N GLY A 283 31.81 7.05 12.25
CA GLY A 283 32.56 7.20 13.49
C GLY A 283 31.91 8.16 14.49
N ASP A 284 32.75 8.83 15.28
CA ASP A 284 32.41 9.81 16.31
C ASP A 284 32.33 11.26 15.79
N ALA A 285 32.74 11.48 14.55
CA ALA A 285 32.65 12.78 13.90
C ALA A 285 31.20 13.19 13.67
N TYR A 286 30.84 14.41 14.04
CA TYR A 286 29.53 15.01 13.80
C TYR A 286 29.65 16.08 12.71
N MET A 287 28.91 15.92 11.62
CA MET A 287 28.98 16.79 10.45
C MET A 287 27.65 17.46 10.16
N VAL A 288 27.70 18.77 9.96
CA VAL A 288 26.54 19.60 9.66
C VAL A 288 26.92 20.57 8.54
N ALA A 289 25.98 20.88 7.65
CA ALA A 289 26.19 21.83 6.56
C ALA A 289 25.04 22.84 6.49
N SER A 290 25.32 24.06 6.04
CA SER A 290 24.31 25.07 5.74
C SER A 290 24.55 25.68 4.35
N GLY A 291 23.48 26.20 3.73
CA GLY A 291 23.46 26.57 2.32
C GLY A 291 23.13 25.40 1.38
N LEU A 292 22.78 24.25 1.97
CA LEU A 292 22.24 23.07 1.31
C LEU A 292 21.32 22.32 2.28
N PRO A 293 20.38 21.49 1.80
CA PRO A 293 19.98 21.29 0.40
C PRO A 293 19.26 22.51 -0.19
N ILE A 294 18.77 23.42 0.65
CA ILE A 294 18.18 24.69 0.25
C ILE A 294 19.24 25.79 0.36
N ARG A 295 19.38 26.62 -0.67
CA ARG A 295 20.35 27.72 -0.69
C ARG A 295 19.82 28.88 0.17
N ASN A 296 20.65 29.36 1.10
CA ASN A 296 20.31 30.48 1.99
C ASN A 296 21.24 31.71 1.78
N GLY A 297 21.78 31.86 0.56
CA GLY A 297 22.58 33.03 0.19
C GLY A 297 23.88 33.12 0.99
N ALA A 298 24.09 34.20 1.74
CA ALA A 298 25.28 34.41 2.58
C ALA A 298 25.08 34.00 4.05
N GLN A 299 23.89 33.53 4.41
CA GLN A 299 23.53 33.21 5.81
C GLN A 299 24.16 31.90 6.28
N HIS A 300 24.55 30.99 5.38
CA HIS A 300 25.14 29.70 5.73
C HIS A 300 26.29 29.78 6.75
N ALA A 301 27.14 30.81 6.65
CA ALA A 301 28.27 30.99 7.56
C ALA A 301 27.81 31.45 8.94
N ASP A 302 26.82 32.36 8.99
CA ASP A 302 26.23 32.89 10.24
C ASP A 302 25.51 31.78 11.03
N GLU A 303 24.70 30.98 10.34
CA GLU A 303 23.98 29.84 10.92
C GLU A 303 24.95 28.83 11.54
N ILE A 304 25.97 28.40 10.79
CA ILE A 304 26.95 27.43 11.27
C ILE A 304 27.82 28.00 12.40
N ALA A 305 28.25 29.26 12.32
CA ALA A 305 29.06 29.87 13.37
C ALA A 305 28.27 30.05 14.67
N THR A 306 27.01 30.50 14.59
CA THR A 306 26.13 30.63 15.76
C THR A 306 25.84 29.26 16.37
N MET A 307 25.51 28.27 15.55
CA MET A 307 25.31 26.88 15.98
C MET A 307 26.56 26.33 16.68
N SER A 308 27.74 26.60 16.14
CA SER A 308 29.01 26.13 16.72
C SER A 308 29.24 26.68 18.13
N LEU A 309 28.93 27.96 18.35
CA LEU A 309 29.02 28.60 19.68
C LEU A 309 28.02 27.97 20.66
N HIS A 310 26.78 27.71 20.22
CA HIS A 310 25.78 27.01 21.03
C HIS A 310 26.23 25.59 21.40
N LEU A 311 26.69 24.79 20.43
CA LEU A 311 27.15 23.42 20.68
C LEU A 311 28.33 23.39 21.66
N LEU A 312 29.29 24.31 21.51
CA LEU A 312 30.42 24.42 22.42
C LEU A 312 29.98 24.76 23.85
N SER A 313 29.03 25.69 23.99
CA SER A 313 28.46 26.07 25.29
C SER A 313 27.72 24.91 25.96
N VAL A 314 26.81 24.25 25.24
CA VAL A 314 26.01 23.15 25.78
C VAL A 314 26.89 21.96 26.18
N THR A 315 27.95 21.69 25.43
CA THR A 315 28.92 20.63 25.74
C THR A 315 29.64 20.87 27.06
N THR A 316 29.86 22.14 27.45
CA THR A 316 30.53 22.48 28.71
C THR A 316 29.72 22.01 29.93
N ASN A 317 28.39 21.92 29.79
CA ASN A 317 27.47 21.44 30.83
C ASN A 317 27.17 19.94 30.72
N PHE A 318 27.65 19.27 29.68
CA PHE A 318 27.40 17.85 29.44
C PHE A 318 28.25 16.98 30.38
N GLN A 319 27.60 16.13 31.17
CA GLN A 319 28.26 15.21 32.09
C GLN A 319 28.22 13.78 31.54
N ILE A 320 29.35 13.09 31.58
CA ILE A 320 29.45 11.69 31.19
C ILE A 320 28.88 10.84 32.33
N GLY A 321 27.71 10.23 32.13
CA GLY A 321 26.99 9.55 33.22
C GLY A 321 27.77 8.45 33.95
N HIS A 322 28.72 7.79 33.28
CA HIS A 322 29.57 6.74 33.89
C HIS A 322 30.94 7.25 34.37
N MET A 323 31.31 8.50 34.06
CA MET A 323 32.56 9.16 34.46
C MET A 323 32.29 10.65 34.76
N PRO A 324 31.59 10.97 35.86
CA PRO A 324 31.12 12.33 36.14
C PRO A 324 32.26 13.35 36.36
N GLU A 325 33.48 12.90 36.65
CA GLU A 325 34.66 13.75 36.83
C GLU A 325 35.35 14.12 35.50
N GLU A 326 35.11 13.36 34.43
CA GLU A 326 35.65 13.63 33.10
C GLU A 326 34.70 14.59 32.34
N ARG A 327 35.25 15.66 31.79
CA ARG A 327 34.50 16.60 30.95
C ARG A 327 34.76 16.33 29.48
N LEU A 328 33.70 16.28 28.69
CA LEU A 328 33.81 16.11 27.25
C LEU A 328 34.46 17.36 26.63
N LYS A 329 35.51 17.14 25.83
CA LYS A 329 36.17 18.20 25.06
C LYS A 329 35.92 17.96 23.58
N LEU A 330 35.41 18.97 22.89
CA LEU A 330 35.19 18.92 21.44
C LEU A 330 36.28 19.68 20.69
N ARG A 331 36.63 19.20 19.51
CA ARG A 331 37.27 19.99 18.47
C ARG A 331 36.23 20.36 17.44
N ILE A 332 36.25 21.61 16.98
CA ILE A 332 35.34 22.09 15.94
C ILE A 332 36.18 22.73 14.82
N GLY A 333 35.83 22.39 13.58
CA GLY A 333 36.41 22.95 12.36
C GLY A 333 35.36 23.43 11.38
N LEU A 334 35.52 24.66 10.88
CA LEU A 334 34.61 25.28 9.93
C LEU A 334 35.31 25.64 8.62
N HIS A 335 34.71 25.27 7.50
CA HIS A 335 35.17 25.67 6.18
C HIS A 335 34.02 26.02 5.24
N THR A 336 34.23 27.06 4.43
CA THR A 336 33.25 27.54 3.45
C THR A 336 33.83 27.38 2.05
N GLY A 337 33.07 26.77 1.15
CA GLY A 337 33.49 26.54 -0.23
C GLY A 337 32.43 25.81 -1.06
N PRO A 338 32.74 25.55 -2.34
CA PRO A 338 31.81 24.86 -3.23
C PRO A 338 31.74 23.36 -2.92
N VAL A 339 30.57 22.76 -3.11
CA VAL A 339 30.34 21.33 -2.89
C VAL A 339 29.38 20.79 -3.95
N VAL A 340 29.53 19.52 -4.30
CA VAL A 340 28.54 18.78 -5.09
C VAL A 340 27.79 17.87 -4.13
N ALA A 341 26.47 17.96 -4.12
CA ALA A 341 25.63 17.13 -3.28
C ALA A 341 24.75 16.23 -4.15
N GLY A 342 24.50 15.00 -3.70
CA GLY A 342 23.69 14.05 -4.45
C GLY A 342 23.33 12.82 -3.64
N VAL A 343 22.40 12.02 -4.16
CA VAL A 343 21.97 10.78 -3.51
C VAL A 343 22.80 9.60 -4.02
N VAL A 344 23.35 8.83 -3.08
CA VAL A 344 24.15 7.65 -3.38
C VAL A 344 23.44 6.41 -2.84
N GLY A 345 23.40 5.35 -3.65
CA GLY A 345 22.79 4.07 -3.29
C GLY A 345 21.35 3.93 -3.78
N ILE A 346 21.02 2.74 -4.27
CA ILE A 346 19.68 2.40 -4.78
C ILE A 346 18.80 1.88 -3.64
N THR A 347 19.31 0.91 -2.87
CA THR A 347 18.55 0.25 -1.79
C THR A 347 18.54 1.07 -0.50
N MET A 348 19.63 1.78 -0.21
CA MET A 348 19.77 2.67 0.95
C MET A 348 20.27 4.03 0.46
N PRO A 349 19.35 4.91 0.00
CA PRO A 349 19.71 6.23 -0.51
C PRO A 349 20.25 7.09 0.63
N ARG A 350 21.45 7.66 0.44
CA ARG A 350 22.05 8.63 1.37
C ARG A 350 22.37 9.93 0.63
N TYR A 351 22.00 11.05 1.24
CA TYR A 351 22.38 12.35 0.71
C TYR A 351 23.82 12.66 1.12
N CYS A 352 24.73 12.59 0.16
CA CYS A 352 26.17 12.70 0.39
C CYS A 352 26.73 14.01 -0.19
N LEU A 353 27.77 14.51 0.45
CA LEU A 353 28.50 15.70 0.04
C LEU A 353 29.87 15.31 -0.51
N PHE A 354 30.21 15.84 -1.67
CA PHE A 354 31.44 15.59 -2.38
C PHE A 354 32.16 16.89 -2.70
N GLY A 355 33.47 16.89 -2.50
CA GLY A 355 34.31 18.01 -2.88
C GLY A 355 35.45 18.22 -1.90
N ASP A 356 36.38 19.05 -2.33
CA ASP A 356 37.55 19.44 -1.53
C ASP A 356 37.16 20.19 -0.26
N THR A 357 36.01 20.88 -0.26
CA THR A 357 35.45 21.59 0.89
C THR A 357 35.21 20.67 2.09
N VAL A 358 34.73 19.45 1.87
CA VAL A 358 34.51 18.45 2.94
C VAL A 358 35.85 18.06 3.59
N ASN A 359 36.86 17.79 2.76
CA ASN A 359 38.19 17.43 3.22
C ASN A 359 38.84 18.58 3.99
N MET A 360 38.73 19.81 3.48
CA MET A 360 39.29 20.99 4.14
C MET A 360 38.61 21.27 5.48
N ALA A 361 37.29 21.10 5.60
CA ALA A 361 36.57 21.21 6.86
C ALA A 361 37.07 20.19 7.90
N SER A 362 37.23 18.92 7.50
CA SER A 362 37.83 17.89 8.35
C SER A 362 39.27 18.24 8.76
N ARG A 363 40.07 18.87 7.89
CA ARG A 363 41.42 19.36 8.27
C ARG A 363 41.37 20.49 9.31
N MET A 364 40.41 21.41 9.20
CA MET A 364 40.22 22.45 10.22
C MET A 364 39.84 21.84 11.57
N GLU A 365 39.01 20.81 11.58
CA GLU A 365 38.67 20.10 12.83
C GLU A 365 39.92 19.43 13.42
N SER A 366 40.61 18.60 12.62
CA SER A 366 41.74 17.80 13.10
C SER A 366 42.92 18.64 13.61
N SER A 367 43.09 19.86 13.07
CA SER A 367 44.12 20.83 13.48
C SER A 367 43.63 21.85 14.51
N SER A 368 42.38 21.73 14.96
CA SER A 368 41.79 22.54 16.03
C SER A 368 42.34 22.14 17.39
N LEU A 369 42.24 23.07 18.34
CA LEU A 369 42.56 22.83 19.74
C LEU A 369 41.29 22.42 20.50
N PRO A 370 41.41 21.67 21.61
CA PRO A 370 40.28 21.32 22.45
C PRO A 370 39.47 22.55 22.86
N LEU A 371 38.15 22.40 22.82
CA LEU A 371 37.16 23.44 23.14
C LEU A 371 37.25 24.70 22.27
N ARG A 372 37.93 24.67 21.12
CA ARG A 372 38.02 25.82 20.20
C ARG A 372 37.35 25.54 18.86
N ILE A 373 36.84 26.62 18.27
CA ILE A 373 36.26 26.63 16.93
C ILE A 373 37.29 27.18 15.95
N HIS A 374 37.88 26.28 15.16
CA HIS A 374 38.86 26.62 14.15
C HIS A 374 38.17 26.97 12.84
N VAL A 375 38.49 28.12 12.26
CA VAL A 375 37.87 28.57 11.02
C VAL A 375 38.91 28.83 9.93
N SER A 376 38.60 28.35 8.73
CA SER A 376 39.38 28.64 7.53
C SER A 376 39.28 30.11 7.11
N GLN A 377 40.19 30.57 6.24
CA GLN A 377 40.16 31.94 5.72
C GLN A 377 38.86 32.27 4.96
N SER A 378 38.31 31.33 4.20
CA SER A 378 37.07 31.54 3.44
C SER A 378 35.88 31.76 4.37
N THR A 379 35.74 30.94 5.41
CA THR A 379 34.70 31.13 6.44
C THR A 379 34.89 32.45 7.18
N ALA A 380 36.12 32.79 7.56
CA ALA A 380 36.40 34.06 8.24
C ALA A 380 35.97 35.27 7.39
N ARG A 381 36.21 35.25 6.07
CA ARG A 381 35.72 36.30 5.17
C ARG A 381 34.20 36.37 5.14
N ALA A 382 33.51 35.23 5.06
CA ALA A 382 32.05 35.19 5.07
C ALA A 382 31.47 35.76 6.38
N LEU A 383 32.09 35.43 7.53
CA LEU A 383 31.68 35.95 8.84
C LEU A 383 31.96 37.45 9.01
N LEU A 384 33.08 37.95 8.45
CA LEU A 384 33.36 39.38 8.45
C LEU A 384 32.32 40.18 7.64
N VAL A 385 31.79 39.59 6.56
CA VAL A 385 30.69 40.19 5.78
C VAL A 385 29.37 40.15 6.54
N ALA A 386 29.07 39.05 7.25
CA ALA A 386 27.87 38.93 8.08
C ALA A 386 27.89 39.91 9.28
N GLY A 387 29.06 40.16 9.86
CA GLY A 387 29.25 41.10 10.97
C GLY A 387 28.93 40.51 12.35
N GLY A 388 29.42 41.15 13.42
CA GLY A 388 29.11 40.78 14.80
C GLY A 388 29.87 39.57 15.36
N TYR A 389 30.91 39.08 14.67
CA TYR A 389 31.70 37.92 15.11
C TYR A 389 33.11 38.30 15.57
N HIS A 390 33.55 37.69 16.68
CA HIS A 390 34.90 37.85 17.21
C HIS A 390 35.83 36.79 16.63
N LEU A 391 36.74 37.22 15.76
CA LEU A 391 37.72 36.37 15.10
C LEU A 391 39.14 36.73 15.57
N GLN A 392 39.86 35.75 16.10
CA GLN A 392 41.26 35.90 16.47
C GLN A 392 42.15 35.19 15.43
N LYS A 393 43.11 35.91 14.85
CA LYS A 393 44.05 35.31 13.89
C LYS A 393 44.95 34.29 14.59
N ARG A 394 44.95 33.04 14.12
CA ARG A 394 45.84 31.97 14.62
C ARG A 394 47.24 32.09 14.02
N GLY A 395 47.33 32.54 12.77
CA GLY A 395 48.55 32.55 11.97
C GLY A 395 48.44 31.60 10.78
N THR A 396 49.57 31.28 10.18
CA THR A 396 49.66 30.35 9.06
C THR A 396 49.93 28.95 9.58
N ILE A 397 49.16 27.97 9.11
CA ILE A 397 49.34 26.56 9.45
C ILE A 397 49.55 25.76 8.18
N SER A 398 50.37 24.71 8.27
CA SER A 398 50.56 23.77 7.17
C SER A 398 49.38 22.80 7.10
N VAL A 399 48.58 22.91 6.05
CA VAL A 399 47.46 21.99 5.80
C VAL A 399 47.89 20.95 4.78
N LYS A 400 47.81 19.67 5.18
CA LYS A 400 48.20 18.53 4.34
C LYS A 400 47.54 18.60 2.95
N GLY A 401 48.35 18.69 1.91
CA GLY A 401 47.90 18.75 0.50
C GLY A 401 47.47 20.14 0.00
N LYS A 402 47.45 21.17 0.85
CA LYS A 402 47.08 22.56 0.50
C LYS A 402 48.16 23.60 0.81
N GLY A 403 49.22 23.18 1.50
CA GLY A 403 50.33 24.05 1.89
C GLY A 403 49.94 24.98 3.04
N GLU A 404 50.63 26.11 3.11
CA GLU A 404 50.47 27.11 4.17
C GLU A 404 49.16 27.91 4.00
N GLN A 405 48.28 27.82 5.00
CA GLN A 405 46.96 28.48 5.00
C GLN A 405 46.81 29.37 6.24
N THR A 406 46.34 30.60 6.04
CA THR A 406 46.01 31.48 7.17
C THR A 406 44.67 31.07 7.77
N THR A 407 44.63 30.92 9.09
CA THR A 407 43.41 30.50 9.78
C THR A 407 43.11 31.35 11.02
N PHE A 408 41.90 31.22 11.54
CA PHE A 408 41.38 32.04 12.63
C PHE A 408 40.66 31.18 13.67
N TRP A 409 40.54 31.70 14.88
CA TRP A 409 39.69 31.17 15.93
C TRP A 409 38.42 32.00 15.99
N LEU A 410 37.27 31.34 16.07
CA LEU A 410 36.02 31.99 16.42
C LEU A 410 35.85 31.95 17.95
N THR A 411 35.82 33.12 18.58
CA THR A 411 35.80 33.23 20.06
C THR A 411 34.47 33.71 20.61
N GLY A 412 33.60 34.30 19.79
CA GLY A 412 32.28 34.75 20.23
C GLY A 412 31.52 35.52 19.17
N LYS A 413 30.31 35.97 19.54
CA LYS A 413 29.42 36.81 18.73
C LYS A 413 28.80 37.90 19.61
N ASP A 414 28.62 39.09 19.06
CA ASP A 414 27.92 40.20 19.72
C ASP A 414 26.47 39.78 20.04
N GLY A 415 26.05 40.03 21.28
CA GLY A 415 24.70 39.65 21.74
C GLY A 415 24.52 38.16 22.04
N PHE A 416 25.58 37.36 22.06
CA PHE A 416 25.52 35.95 22.47
C PHE A 416 25.42 35.86 24.00
N ALA A 417 24.24 35.47 24.50
CA ALA A 417 23.92 35.50 25.93
C ALA A 417 24.40 34.27 26.73
N VAL A 418 24.88 33.23 26.06
CA VAL A 418 25.18 31.93 26.68
C VAL A 418 26.68 31.86 27.02
N PRO A 419 27.08 31.37 28.21
CA PRO A 419 28.48 31.29 28.58
C PRO A 419 29.28 30.37 27.65
N LEU A 420 30.42 30.86 27.20
CA LEU A 420 31.42 30.10 26.45
C LEU A 420 32.55 29.66 27.40
N PRO A 421 33.23 28.53 27.14
CA PRO A 421 34.35 28.10 27.96
C PRO A 421 35.48 29.14 27.95
N GLU A 422 36.04 29.45 29.12
CA GLU A 422 37.20 30.35 29.24
C GLU A 422 38.46 29.66 28.71
N PHE A 423 39.22 30.37 27.88
CA PHE A 423 40.45 29.86 27.29
C PHE A 423 41.64 30.26 28.15
N THR A 424 42.31 29.31 28.79
CA THR A 424 43.62 29.57 29.40
C THR A 424 44.71 29.58 28.31
N GLU A 425 45.57 30.60 28.32
CA GLU A 425 46.67 30.73 27.35
C GLU A 425 47.70 29.59 27.42
N GLU A 426 47.74 28.84 28.53
CA GLU A 426 48.66 27.72 28.75
C GLU A 426 48.34 26.49 27.89
N GLU A 427 47.07 26.28 27.49
CA GLU A 427 46.67 25.15 26.64
C GLU A 427 47.01 25.36 25.15
N ALA A 428 47.50 26.56 24.76
CA ALA A 428 47.84 26.90 23.38
C ALA A 428 49.22 26.37 22.90
N LYS A 429 49.99 25.70 23.78
CA LYS A 429 51.40 25.32 23.52
C LYS A 429 51.65 23.87 23.08
N VAL A 430 50.64 23.04 22.83
CA VAL A 430 50.84 21.63 22.40
C VAL A 430 49.90 21.33 21.23
N PRO A 431 50.44 20.88 20.08
CA PRO A 431 50.94 19.51 19.95
C PRO A 431 52.39 19.42 19.44
N GLU A 432 53.27 18.90 20.29
CA GLU A 432 54.37 18.06 19.80
C GLU A 432 53.74 16.83 19.14
N ILE A 433 54.24 16.58 17.94
CA ILE A 433 53.94 15.43 17.10
C ILE A 433 54.21 14.15 17.90
N LEU A 434 53.22 13.26 17.96
CA LEU A 434 53.46 11.81 18.09
C LEU A 434 52.82 11.11 16.90
#